data_AF-A0A2D7ZF16-F1
#
_entry.id   AF-A0A2D7ZF16-F1
#
_cell.length_a   1.000
_cell.length_b   1.000
_cell.length_c   1.000
_cell.angle_alpha   90.00
_cell.angle_beta   90.00
_cell.angle_gamma   90.00
#
_symmetry.space_group_name_H-M   'P 1'
#
loop_
_entity.id
_entity.type
_entity.pdbx_description
1 polymer ?
#
loop_
_entity_poly.entity_id
_entity_poly.type
_entity_poly.pdbx_seq_one_letter_code
_entity_poly.pdbx_strand_id
1 'polypeptide(L)'
;MVKDADTASTNWRIVDNKRSIVNPRRKSLFPNLNIAEQDGSQHDVDFLSNGFQIRNATSGWNNDNSTHFYMAFAADPDTEAPTLAKSFSTVTYSGTGANQSIEGLGFKPGFVWLKGRSRAEDSGLFDTVRGPNLWLRSSTTAAENDFSGDYGVLSFDDDGFSIGTGSAINNSGDTFVGWSWAANDNEPTIFGGAAIAVYKFEDNANDVSGNYNGTENSITYSTGNFNKAAVFNGSSSYVNLPTLGISGAASVSVSAWINVDSLSSNQTIFQFGNESNKQRFGFAVDTNGSLYVEYYGRDVLTPTGVITTGTFFHVLVSYNGGAIETGSNTQIYVNGVAQTMSVSGSQTGSANLGDANYGIGYRRASSNQYFDGKIDQLRIYKGALDQVQVDELYAETASDNDDLSLGGPAEIIVSANANAGFSIVQYEGNSQDSQKIPHGLSAAPELIITKAMNFTAGWPTQASGYYGLRLNSTDHNDTANGNVFYKNTAPTATVFTVGGSDEVNDNYSYISYCFHSVSGYSKIGSYTGNGSTQSITGLGFQPDWVMIKGVSSGGSGGWYIFDSVRGVQDYLRANLNNAESTGASATLTSFDSDGFSLGNDGYLNGNTYTYIYAAFKIN
;
A
#
# COMPACT_ATOMS: atom_id res chain seq x y z
N MET A 1 -18.17 -9.37 19.11
CA MET A 1 -19.33 -10.06 19.73
C MET A 1 -19.99 -9.12 20.72
N VAL A 2 -21.32 -9.00 20.71
CA VAL A 2 -22.08 -8.00 21.48
C VAL A 2 -23.30 -8.65 22.15
N LYS A 3 -23.68 -8.15 23.34
CA LYS A 3 -24.89 -8.51 24.09
C LYS A 3 -25.40 -7.32 24.90
N ASP A 4 -26.68 -6.99 24.77
CA ASP A 4 -27.39 -6.08 25.68
C ASP A 4 -27.54 -6.76 27.06
N ALA A 5 -27.01 -6.12 28.11
CA ALA A 5 -26.96 -6.66 29.46
C ALA A 5 -28.24 -6.46 30.26
N ASP A 6 -29.03 -5.45 29.90
CA ASP A 6 -30.19 -4.99 30.68
C ASP A 6 -31.50 -5.62 30.21
N THR A 7 -31.50 -6.25 29.02
CA THR A 7 -32.67 -6.91 28.44
C THR A 7 -32.51 -8.44 28.39
N ALA A 8 -33.33 -9.16 29.17
CA ALA A 8 -33.27 -10.62 29.27
C ALA A 8 -33.65 -11.36 27.97
N SER A 9 -34.36 -10.71 27.04
CA SER A 9 -34.81 -11.30 25.78
C SER A 9 -33.83 -11.11 24.60
N THR A 10 -32.69 -10.45 24.79
CA THR A 10 -31.72 -10.21 23.73
C THR A 10 -30.69 -11.35 23.65
N ASN A 11 -30.20 -11.65 22.45
CA ASN A 11 -29.29 -12.75 22.19
C ASN A 11 -27.84 -12.27 22.08
N TRP A 12 -26.89 -13.17 22.28
CA TRP A 12 -25.50 -12.94 21.91
C TRP A 12 -25.37 -12.90 20.40
N ARG A 13 -24.50 -12.02 19.90
CA ARG A 13 -24.29 -11.84 18.46
C ARG A 13 -22.81 -11.83 18.12
N ILE A 14 -22.43 -12.62 17.13
CA ILE A 14 -21.06 -12.68 16.60
C ILE A 14 -21.06 -12.22 15.14
N VAL A 15 -20.30 -11.16 14.87
CA VAL A 15 -19.98 -10.65 13.54
C VAL A 15 -18.47 -10.74 13.39
N ASP A 16 -17.98 -11.05 12.19
CA ASP A 16 -16.55 -11.06 11.84
C ASP A 16 -16.32 -10.62 10.39
N ASN A 17 -15.04 -10.40 10.07
CA ASN A 17 -14.56 -9.90 8.79
C ASN A 17 -14.41 -10.99 7.71
N LYS A 18 -14.69 -12.27 8.01
CA LYS A 18 -14.61 -13.38 7.05
C LYS A 18 -15.97 -13.75 6.46
N ARG A 19 -17.01 -13.80 7.30
CA ARG A 19 -18.39 -14.13 6.85
C ARG A 19 -19.05 -12.98 6.08
N SER A 20 -18.63 -11.75 6.37
CA SER A 20 -19.01 -10.53 5.66
C SER A 20 -17.74 -9.73 5.39
N ILE A 21 -17.33 -9.57 4.13
CA ILE A 21 -15.99 -9.05 3.76
C ILE A 21 -15.94 -7.53 3.50
N VAL A 22 -17.08 -6.86 3.48
CA VAL A 22 -17.19 -5.41 3.28
C VAL A 22 -18.00 -4.77 4.41
N ASN A 23 -17.72 -3.50 4.71
CA ASN A 23 -18.54 -2.72 5.61
C ASN A 23 -19.83 -2.23 4.90
N PRO A 24 -20.97 -2.16 5.58
CA PRO A 24 -21.20 -2.71 6.92
C PRO A 24 -21.23 -4.24 6.90
N ARG A 25 -20.65 -4.85 7.93
CA ARG A 25 -20.66 -6.29 8.16
C ARG A 25 -22.06 -6.68 8.63
N ARG A 26 -22.77 -7.48 7.82
CA ARG A 26 -24.21 -7.78 8.04
C ARG A 26 -24.50 -9.18 8.56
N LYS A 27 -23.57 -10.12 8.31
CA LYS A 27 -23.78 -11.53 8.64
C LYS A 27 -23.47 -11.79 10.11
N SER A 28 -24.41 -12.44 10.79
CA SER A 28 -24.33 -12.67 12.24
C SER A 28 -24.69 -14.10 12.63
N LEU A 29 -23.94 -14.62 13.61
CA LEU A 29 -24.23 -15.89 14.29
C LEU A 29 -24.71 -15.60 15.71
N PHE A 30 -25.60 -16.47 16.18
CA PHE A 30 -26.22 -16.38 17.49
C PHE A 30 -25.81 -17.61 18.30
N PRO A 31 -24.70 -17.55 19.08
CA PRO A 31 -24.14 -18.72 19.74
C PRO A 31 -25.07 -19.34 20.79
N ASN A 32 -26.09 -18.59 21.23
CA ASN A 32 -27.09 -19.04 22.20
C ASN A 32 -28.42 -19.48 21.57
N LEU A 33 -28.50 -19.57 20.23
CA LEU A 33 -29.68 -20.04 19.49
C LEU A 33 -29.32 -21.22 18.58
N ASN A 34 -30.33 -21.99 18.18
CA ASN A 34 -30.20 -23.09 17.21
C ASN A 34 -30.66 -22.68 15.79
N ILE A 35 -30.38 -21.43 15.40
CA ILE A 35 -30.75 -20.88 14.09
C ILE A 35 -29.53 -20.80 13.18
N ALA A 36 -29.76 -20.84 11.86
CA ALA A 36 -28.73 -20.60 10.86
C ALA A 36 -28.23 -19.14 10.90
N GLU A 37 -27.06 -18.89 10.30
CA GLU A 37 -26.53 -17.54 10.07
C GLU A 37 -27.62 -16.61 9.52
N GLN A 38 -27.69 -15.40 10.08
CA GLN A 38 -28.62 -14.37 9.64
C GLN A 38 -27.87 -13.34 8.79
N ASP A 39 -28.50 -12.91 7.70
CA ASP A 39 -28.03 -11.84 6.81
C ASP A 39 -29.13 -10.79 6.68
N GLY A 40 -28.89 -9.59 7.20
CA GLY A 40 -29.89 -8.53 7.18
C GLY A 40 -29.36 -7.22 7.72
N SER A 41 -29.84 -6.12 7.13
CA SER A 41 -29.40 -4.74 7.43
C SER A 41 -29.73 -4.24 8.84
N GLN A 42 -30.42 -5.05 9.64
CA GLN A 42 -30.78 -4.77 11.04
C GLN A 42 -29.59 -4.98 11.98
N HIS A 43 -28.46 -5.47 11.47
CA HIS A 43 -27.31 -5.97 12.22
C HIS A 43 -25.98 -5.39 11.68
N ASP A 44 -26.05 -4.25 11.00
CA ASP A 44 -24.89 -3.64 10.37
C ASP A 44 -23.89 -3.17 11.42
N VAL A 45 -22.68 -3.69 11.33
CA VAL A 45 -21.52 -3.26 12.11
C VAL A 45 -20.39 -2.89 11.16
N ASP A 46 -19.83 -1.71 11.30
CA ASP A 46 -18.56 -1.38 10.65
C ASP A 46 -17.42 -1.92 11.48
N PHE A 47 -16.48 -2.58 10.81
CA PHE A 47 -15.18 -2.86 11.39
C PHE A 47 -14.25 -1.73 10.96
N LEU A 48 -13.75 -0.99 11.95
CA LEU A 48 -12.88 0.16 11.77
C LEU A 48 -11.46 -0.24 12.14
N SER A 49 -10.46 0.50 11.66
CA SER A 49 -9.05 0.24 11.97
C SER A 49 -8.73 0.29 13.47
N ASN A 50 -9.57 0.94 14.27
CA ASN A 50 -9.41 1.10 15.72
C ASN A 50 -10.58 0.54 16.54
N GLY A 51 -11.48 -0.25 15.93
CA GLY A 51 -12.63 -0.79 16.65
C GLY A 51 -13.78 -1.18 15.74
N PHE A 52 -15.00 -0.90 16.20
CA PHE A 52 -16.20 -1.18 15.42
C PHE A 52 -17.30 -0.17 15.75
N GLN A 53 -18.20 0.06 14.80
CA GLN A 53 -19.36 0.92 14.96
C GLN A 53 -20.64 0.15 14.64
N ILE A 54 -21.63 0.23 15.52
CA ILE A 54 -22.95 -0.36 15.31
C ILE A 54 -23.81 0.68 14.58
N ARG A 55 -24.30 0.38 13.37
CA ARG A 55 -25.02 1.36 12.53
C ARG A 55 -26.49 1.53 12.87
N ASN A 56 -27.09 0.60 13.60
CA ASN A 56 -28.55 0.57 13.80
C ASN A 56 -28.94 0.64 15.27
N ALA A 57 -30.07 1.29 15.54
CA ALA A 57 -30.71 1.36 16.87
C ALA A 57 -31.62 0.14 17.16
N THR A 58 -31.32 -1.03 16.59
CA THR A 58 -32.18 -2.22 16.72
C THR A 58 -32.07 -2.84 18.12
N SER A 59 -33.16 -3.47 18.57
CA SER A 59 -33.20 -4.11 19.89
C SER A 59 -32.07 -5.13 20.09
N GLY A 60 -31.30 -4.92 21.17
CA GLY A 60 -30.15 -5.72 21.59
C GLY A 60 -28.81 -5.37 20.93
N TRP A 61 -28.75 -4.35 20.09
CA TRP A 61 -27.52 -3.84 19.46
C TRP A 61 -27.11 -2.48 20.05
N ASN A 62 -28.05 -1.54 20.11
CA ASN A 62 -27.80 -0.15 20.50
C ASN A 62 -29.10 0.49 21.03
N ASN A 63 -29.67 -0.11 22.07
CA ASN A 63 -30.88 0.41 22.73
C ASN A 63 -30.56 1.64 23.61
N ASP A 64 -31.42 2.65 23.58
CA ASP A 64 -31.37 3.79 24.51
C ASP A 64 -31.42 3.31 25.97
N ASN A 65 -30.58 3.92 26.81
CA ASN A 65 -30.49 3.63 28.24
C ASN A 65 -30.19 2.15 28.59
N SER A 66 -29.52 1.42 27.70
CA SER A 66 -29.13 0.02 27.93
C SER A 66 -27.61 -0.15 27.93
N THR A 67 -27.11 -0.88 28.93
CA THR A 67 -25.71 -1.28 29.06
C THR A 67 -25.45 -2.46 28.13
N HIS A 68 -24.39 -2.38 27.32
CA HIS A 68 -24.01 -3.47 26.42
C HIS A 68 -22.64 -4.03 26.83
N PHE A 69 -22.53 -5.35 26.88
CA PHE A 69 -21.25 -6.05 26.93
C PHE A 69 -20.79 -6.34 25.51
N TYR A 70 -19.51 -6.10 25.27
CA TYR A 70 -18.87 -6.52 24.05
C TYR A 70 -17.53 -7.18 24.36
N MET A 71 -17.14 -8.04 23.43
CA MET A 71 -15.76 -8.48 23.28
C MET A 71 -15.41 -8.32 21.81
N ALA A 72 -14.37 -7.54 21.56
CA ALA A 72 -13.80 -7.36 20.24
C ALA A 72 -12.38 -7.91 20.30
N PHE A 73 -12.09 -8.80 19.36
CA PHE A 73 -10.75 -9.23 19.07
C PHE A 73 -10.42 -8.56 17.75
N ALA A 74 -9.34 -7.78 17.72
CA ALA A 74 -8.68 -7.60 16.44
C ALA A 74 -8.37 -9.02 15.93
N ALA A 75 -8.71 -9.33 14.68
CA ALA A 75 -7.90 -10.30 13.99
C ALA A 75 -6.48 -9.76 14.15
N ASP A 76 -5.61 -10.57 14.76
CA ASP A 76 -4.22 -10.24 15.04
C ASP A 76 -3.72 -9.22 14.01
N PRO A 77 -3.42 -7.95 14.37
CA PRO A 77 -2.58 -7.14 13.51
C PRO A 77 -1.23 -7.80 13.65
N ASP A 78 -1.08 -8.95 13.00
CA ASP A 78 0.15 -9.69 13.03
C ASP A 78 1.16 -8.70 12.42
N THR A 79 1.97 -8.24 13.37
CA THR A 79 3.01 -7.26 13.18
C THR A 79 4.35 -7.99 13.24
N GLU A 80 4.32 -9.30 13.45
CA GLU A 80 5.46 -10.18 13.39
C GLU A 80 5.49 -10.81 12.00
N ALA A 81 5.97 -10.01 11.03
CA ALA A 81 6.24 -10.46 9.67
C ALA A 81 6.79 -11.90 9.67
N PRO A 82 6.26 -12.83 8.83
CA PRO A 82 6.49 -14.25 9.00
C PRO A 82 7.98 -14.55 9.17
N THR A 83 8.30 -15.42 10.12
CA THR A 83 9.69 -15.74 10.41
C THR A 83 10.41 -16.21 9.14
N LEU A 84 11.73 -16.03 9.09
CA LEU A 84 12.54 -16.53 7.96
C LEU A 84 12.31 -18.04 7.69
N ALA A 85 12.01 -18.79 8.76
CA ALA A 85 11.46 -20.14 8.65
C ALA A 85 10.03 -20.07 8.12
N LYS A 86 9.71 -20.83 7.06
CA LYS A 86 8.40 -20.82 6.40
C LYS A 86 8.08 -19.56 5.57
N SER A 87 9.08 -19.01 4.89
CA SER A 87 8.90 -17.84 4.02
C SER A 87 8.93 -18.14 2.52
N PHE A 88 9.44 -19.32 2.13
CA PHE A 88 9.45 -19.79 0.75
C PHE A 88 9.41 -21.32 0.70
N SER A 89 8.63 -21.87 -0.22
CA SER A 89 8.61 -23.31 -0.49
C SER A 89 8.23 -23.60 -1.94
N THR A 90 8.57 -24.82 -2.38
CA THR A 90 8.26 -25.35 -3.71
C THR A 90 7.45 -26.64 -3.55
N VAL A 91 6.34 -26.76 -4.28
CA VAL A 91 5.50 -27.95 -4.27
C VAL A 91 5.24 -28.44 -5.70
N THR A 92 5.26 -29.75 -5.91
CA THR A 92 4.82 -30.37 -7.18
C THR A 92 3.53 -31.15 -6.94
N TYR A 93 2.62 -31.11 -7.90
CA TYR A 93 1.35 -31.81 -7.80
C TYR A 93 0.85 -32.30 -9.16
N SER A 94 -0.11 -33.21 -9.13
CA SER A 94 -0.82 -33.69 -10.31
C SER A 94 -2.19 -33.00 -10.41
N GLY A 95 -2.52 -32.48 -11.59
CA GLY A 95 -3.82 -31.91 -11.83
C GLY A 95 -4.91 -32.98 -11.83
N THR A 96 -6.05 -32.66 -11.23
CA THR A 96 -7.21 -33.54 -11.09
C THR A 96 -8.36 -33.13 -12.01
N GLY A 97 -8.39 -31.87 -12.47
CA GLY A 97 -9.54 -31.28 -13.16
C GLY A 97 -10.71 -30.94 -12.24
N ALA A 98 -10.55 -31.13 -10.94
CA ALA A 98 -11.53 -30.83 -9.89
C ALA A 98 -10.88 -29.97 -8.80
N ASN A 99 -11.67 -29.28 -7.97
CA ASN A 99 -11.12 -28.49 -6.86
C ASN A 99 -10.23 -29.38 -5.98
N GLN A 100 -9.03 -28.90 -5.63
CA GLN A 100 -8.09 -29.63 -4.78
C GLN A 100 -7.26 -28.70 -3.89
N SER A 101 -6.89 -29.19 -2.71
CA SER A 101 -5.97 -28.54 -1.77
C SER A 101 -4.53 -28.92 -2.12
N ILE A 102 -3.63 -27.93 -2.20
CA ILE A 102 -2.20 -28.13 -2.38
C ILE A 102 -1.51 -27.75 -1.06
N GLU A 103 -1.07 -28.76 -0.32
CA GLU A 103 -0.54 -28.65 1.05
C GLU A 103 0.98 -28.91 1.10
N GLY A 104 1.57 -28.79 2.29
CA GLY A 104 2.99 -29.09 2.54
C GLY A 104 3.93 -27.90 2.35
N LEU A 105 3.41 -26.67 2.32
CA LEU A 105 4.26 -25.48 2.29
C LEU A 105 4.88 -25.15 3.67
N GLY A 106 4.21 -25.52 4.75
CA GLY A 106 4.56 -25.19 6.14
C GLY A 106 4.11 -23.80 6.59
N PHE A 107 3.47 -23.03 5.70
CA PHE A 107 2.96 -21.68 5.93
C PHE A 107 1.81 -21.32 5.00
N LYS A 108 1.14 -20.22 5.36
CA LYS A 108 0.19 -19.51 4.53
C LYS A 108 0.89 -18.64 3.47
N PRO A 109 0.78 -18.94 2.18
CA PRO A 109 1.42 -18.14 1.15
C PRO A 109 0.69 -16.82 0.93
N GLY A 110 1.47 -15.75 0.73
CA GLY A 110 0.98 -14.45 0.28
C GLY A 110 1.02 -14.30 -1.24
N PHE A 111 1.93 -15.04 -1.89
CA PHE A 111 2.08 -15.09 -3.33
C PHE A 111 2.33 -16.54 -3.77
N VAL A 112 1.67 -16.96 -4.85
CA VAL A 112 1.80 -18.28 -5.45
C VAL A 112 2.01 -18.12 -6.96
N TRP A 113 3.11 -18.70 -7.46
CA TRP A 113 3.43 -18.79 -8.88
C TRP A 113 3.33 -20.23 -9.37
N LEU A 114 2.29 -20.54 -10.13
CA LEU A 114 1.97 -21.85 -10.68
C LEU A 114 2.43 -22.00 -12.13
N LYS A 115 2.93 -23.19 -12.48
CA LYS A 115 3.32 -23.52 -13.86
C LYS A 115 3.10 -24.99 -14.18
N GLY A 116 2.55 -25.26 -15.38
CA GLY A 116 2.48 -26.60 -15.94
C GLY A 116 3.85 -27.15 -16.30
N ARG A 117 4.12 -28.38 -15.84
CA ARG A 117 5.35 -29.15 -16.11
C ARG A 117 5.20 -30.06 -17.32
N SER A 118 4.09 -30.79 -17.44
CA SER A 118 3.80 -31.63 -18.62
C SER A 118 2.97 -30.94 -19.70
N ARG A 119 2.55 -29.69 -19.47
CA ARG A 119 1.67 -28.93 -20.36
C ARG A 119 2.28 -27.59 -20.76
N ALA A 120 2.18 -27.28 -22.05
CA ALA A 120 2.45 -25.94 -22.55
C ALA A 120 1.23 -25.04 -22.28
N GLU A 121 1.38 -24.16 -21.29
CA GLU A 121 0.37 -23.19 -20.87
C GLU A 121 1.04 -22.02 -20.14
N ASP A 122 0.41 -20.85 -20.18
CA ASP A 122 0.88 -19.68 -19.46
C ASP A 122 0.95 -19.94 -17.94
N SER A 123 1.93 -19.33 -17.28
CA SER A 123 2.06 -19.41 -15.82
C SER A 123 0.94 -18.63 -15.13
N GLY A 124 0.64 -18.95 -13.87
CA GLY A 124 -0.31 -18.20 -13.05
C GLY A 124 0.28 -17.62 -11.79
N LEU A 125 0.20 -16.31 -11.67
CA LEU A 125 0.64 -15.52 -10.52
C LEU A 125 -0.58 -15.03 -9.76
N PHE A 126 -0.69 -15.45 -8.50
CA PHE A 126 -1.80 -15.16 -7.59
C PHE A 126 -1.26 -14.60 -6.28
N ASP A 127 -1.94 -13.64 -5.67
CA ASP A 127 -1.57 -13.11 -4.36
C ASP A 127 -2.76 -12.66 -3.52
N THR A 128 -2.49 -12.46 -2.24
CA THR A 128 -3.45 -12.05 -1.23
C THR A 128 -3.86 -10.59 -1.32
N VAL A 129 -3.06 -9.71 -1.95
CA VAL A 129 -3.38 -8.28 -2.10
C VAL A 129 -4.51 -8.10 -3.10
N ARG A 130 -4.40 -8.75 -4.26
CA ARG A 130 -5.45 -8.74 -5.29
C ARG A 130 -6.62 -9.64 -4.89
N GLY A 131 -6.31 -10.80 -4.28
CA GLY A 131 -7.30 -11.78 -3.82
C GLY A 131 -7.38 -13.03 -4.72
N PRO A 132 -8.28 -13.98 -4.37
CA PRO A 132 -8.39 -15.24 -5.09
C PRO A 132 -8.90 -15.05 -6.53
N ASN A 133 -8.65 -16.04 -7.39
CA ASN A 133 -9.06 -16.11 -8.81
C ASN A 133 -8.48 -15.06 -9.77
N LEU A 134 -7.74 -14.06 -9.29
CA LEU A 134 -7.16 -13.01 -10.11
C LEU A 134 -5.82 -13.42 -10.72
N TRP A 135 -5.87 -13.89 -11.97
CA TRP A 135 -4.75 -14.54 -12.65
C TRP A 135 -3.96 -13.54 -13.50
N LEU A 136 -2.67 -13.36 -13.16
CA LEU A 136 -1.66 -12.74 -14.02
C LEU A 136 -0.75 -13.78 -14.69
N ARG A 137 -0.33 -13.48 -15.93
CA ARG A 137 0.44 -14.39 -16.80
C ARG A 137 1.82 -13.83 -17.12
N SER A 138 2.88 -14.42 -16.56
CA SER A 138 4.26 -13.89 -16.70
C SER A 138 4.82 -13.96 -18.12
N SER A 139 4.22 -14.77 -19.00
CA SER A 139 4.63 -14.98 -20.40
C SER A 139 3.93 -14.06 -21.39
N THR A 140 3.00 -13.20 -20.95
CA THR A 140 2.14 -12.41 -21.84
C THR A 140 2.07 -10.94 -21.42
N THR A 141 1.56 -10.10 -22.31
CA THR A 141 1.21 -8.70 -22.02
C THR A 141 -0.23 -8.53 -21.54
N ALA A 142 -1.00 -9.61 -21.45
CA ALA A 142 -2.42 -9.53 -21.15
C ALA A 142 -2.64 -8.89 -19.77
N ALA A 143 -3.74 -8.13 -19.66
CA ALA A 143 -4.24 -7.66 -18.39
C ALA A 143 -4.60 -8.85 -17.46
N GLU A 144 -4.80 -8.53 -16.19
CA GLU A 144 -5.38 -9.46 -15.22
C GLU A 144 -6.66 -10.07 -15.78
N ASN A 145 -6.84 -11.36 -15.51
CA ASN A 145 -8.06 -12.05 -15.82
C ASN A 145 -8.72 -12.54 -14.54
N ASP A 146 -9.96 -12.12 -14.31
CA ASP A 146 -10.80 -12.62 -13.23
C ASP A 146 -11.52 -13.89 -13.69
N PHE A 147 -11.09 -15.01 -13.13
CA PHE A 147 -11.75 -16.29 -13.34
C PHE A 147 -12.89 -16.49 -12.34
N SER A 148 -13.98 -15.75 -12.51
CA SER A 148 -15.23 -16.07 -11.83
C SER A 148 -15.66 -17.51 -12.20
N GLY A 149 -15.87 -18.39 -11.20
CA GLY A 149 -16.31 -19.79 -11.40
C GLY A 149 -15.29 -20.90 -11.10
N ASP A 150 -14.47 -20.75 -10.05
CA ASP A 150 -13.51 -21.75 -9.56
C ASP A 150 -12.46 -22.16 -10.61
N TYR A 151 -11.78 -21.24 -11.30
CA TYR A 151 -10.69 -21.59 -12.22
C TYR A 151 -9.28 -21.11 -11.79
N GLY A 152 -9.15 -20.34 -10.71
CA GLY A 152 -7.85 -19.89 -10.19
C GLY A 152 -7.47 -20.55 -8.86
N VAL A 153 -6.63 -19.85 -8.08
CA VAL A 153 -6.46 -20.12 -6.65
C VAL A 153 -7.71 -19.63 -5.92
N LEU A 154 -8.40 -20.52 -5.21
CA LEU A 154 -9.66 -20.26 -4.50
C LEU A 154 -9.42 -19.68 -3.11
N SER A 155 -8.37 -20.12 -2.44
CA SER A 155 -7.98 -19.65 -1.10
C SER A 155 -6.49 -19.84 -0.85
N PHE A 156 -5.94 -18.98 0.00
CA PHE A 156 -4.62 -19.11 0.58
C PHE A 156 -4.80 -19.66 2.00
N ASP A 157 -4.27 -20.87 2.23
CA ASP A 157 -4.56 -21.70 3.38
C ASP A 157 -3.32 -21.82 4.27
N ASP A 158 -3.47 -22.19 5.54
CA ASP A 158 -2.38 -22.07 6.53
C ASP A 158 -1.15 -22.98 6.25
N ASP A 159 -1.30 -23.99 5.40
CA ASP A 159 -0.23 -24.90 4.96
C ASP A 159 -0.15 -25.00 3.43
N GLY A 160 -0.69 -24.01 2.69
CA GLY A 160 -0.89 -24.21 1.27
C GLY A 160 -1.88 -23.27 0.60
N PHE A 161 -2.53 -23.78 -0.43
CA PHE A 161 -3.57 -23.06 -1.14
C PHE A 161 -4.51 -24.06 -1.81
N SER A 162 -5.77 -23.65 -1.97
CA SER A 162 -6.76 -24.43 -2.70
C SER A 162 -6.88 -23.91 -4.13
N ILE A 163 -6.93 -24.80 -5.11
CA ILE A 163 -7.09 -24.47 -6.52
C ILE A 163 -8.39 -25.02 -7.09
N GLY A 164 -8.94 -24.29 -8.05
CA GLY A 164 -10.14 -24.66 -8.77
C GLY A 164 -9.88 -25.56 -9.98
N THR A 165 -10.87 -25.69 -10.85
CA THR A 165 -10.90 -26.56 -12.05
C THR A 165 -10.15 -26.02 -13.26
N GLY A 166 -9.48 -24.86 -13.14
CA GLY A 166 -8.82 -24.19 -14.25
C GLY A 166 -7.73 -25.04 -14.86
N SER A 167 -7.91 -25.41 -16.13
CA SER A 167 -6.99 -26.34 -16.80
C SER A 167 -5.53 -25.84 -16.81
N ALA A 168 -5.31 -24.52 -16.79
CA ALA A 168 -3.96 -23.95 -16.82
C ALA A 168 -3.12 -24.24 -15.57
N ILE A 169 -3.78 -24.53 -14.45
CA ILE A 169 -3.13 -24.83 -13.17
C ILE A 169 -3.55 -26.19 -12.59
N ASN A 170 -4.56 -26.85 -13.17
CA ASN A 170 -5.17 -28.05 -12.61
C ASN A 170 -5.80 -28.99 -13.67
N ASN A 171 -5.24 -29.09 -14.88
CA ASN A 171 -5.75 -30.04 -15.87
C ASN A 171 -5.54 -31.50 -15.45
N SER A 172 -6.58 -32.33 -15.60
CA SER A 172 -6.53 -33.74 -15.19
C SER A 172 -5.45 -34.51 -15.95
N GLY A 173 -4.55 -35.17 -15.21
CA GLY A 173 -3.47 -35.99 -15.78
C GLY A 173 -2.20 -35.22 -16.16
N ASP A 174 -2.19 -33.89 -16.03
CA ASP A 174 -0.98 -33.08 -16.15
C ASP A 174 -0.26 -32.91 -14.81
N THR A 175 1.03 -32.57 -14.86
CA THR A 175 1.87 -32.28 -13.69
C THR A 175 2.18 -30.79 -13.63
N PHE A 176 2.28 -30.27 -12.41
CA PHE A 176 2.45 -28.84 -12.12
C PHE A 176 3.48 -28.62 -11.02
N VAL A 177 3.95 -27.37 -10.92
CA VAL A 177 4.76 -26.86 -9.81
C VAL A 177 4.19 -25.53 -9.33
N GLY A 178 4.26 -25.31 -8.02
CA GLY A 178 4.01 -24.02 -7.40
C GLY A 178 5.22 -23.56 -6.60
N TRP A 179 5.66 -22.33 -6.84
CA TRP A 179 6.62 -21.61 -5.99
C TRP A 179 5.86 -20.58 -5.19
N SER A 180 6.01 -20.61 -3.86
CA SER A 180 5.18 -19.81 -2.97
C SER A 180 6.04 -19.03 -1.99
N TRP A 181 5.66 -17.76 -1.76
CA TRP A 181 6.32 -16.87 -0.82
C TRP A 181 5.32 -16.39 0.23
N ALA A 182 5.75 -16.33 1.48
CA ALA A 182 5.00 -15.64 2.54
C ALA A 182 5.21 -14.13 2.38
N ALA A 183 4.11 -13.40 2.18
CA ALA A 183 4.12 -11.94 2.29
C ALA A 183 3.73 -11.55 3.72
N ASN A 184 2.93 -10.51 3.95
CA ASN A 184 2.37 -10.32 5.29
C ASN A 184 1.31 -11.38 5.64
N ASP A 185 0.97 -11.43 6.91
CA ASP A 185 -0.02 -12.25 7.62
C ASP A 185 -1.50 -11.86 7.40
N ASN A 186 -1.82 -11.19 6.29
CA ASN A 186 -3.14 -10.76 5.80
C ASN A 186 -3.61 -9.32 6.14
N GLU A 187 -2.84 -8.47 6.82
CA GLU A 187 -3.24 -7.07 7.05
C GLU A 187 -2.33 -6.09 6.27
N PRO A 188 -2.63 -5.80 4.99
CA PRO A 188 -1.79 -4.92 4.19
C PRO A 188 -1.75 -3.50 4.75
N THR A 189 -0.58 -2.87 4.65
CA THR A 189 -0.42 -1.45 4.98
C THR A 189 -0.94 -0.61 3.82
N ILE A 190 -1.94 0.23 4.09
CA ILE A 190 -2.49 1.18 3.13
C ILE A 190 -1.83 2.55 3.32
N PHE A 191 -1.21 3.05 2.26
CA PHE A 191 -0.70 4.41 2.13
C PHE A 191 -1.60 5.19 1.17
N GLY A 192 -1.82 6.46 1.49
CA GLY A 192 -2.63 7.33 0.66
C GLY A 192 -4.11 6.95 0.60
N GLY A 193 -4.80 7.36 -0.46
CA GLY A 193 -6.22 7.15 -0.69
C GLY A 193 -7.12 8.33 -0.30
N ALA A 194 -8.39 8.03 -0.09
CA ALA A 194 -9.39 9.03 0.28
C ALA A 194 -9.00 9.85 1.52
N ALA A 195 -9.52 11.07 1.61
CA ALA A 195 -9.42 11.91 2.80
C ALA A 195 -9.92 11.13 4.04
N ILE A 196 -9.17 11.25 5.14
CA ILE A 196 -9.55 10.76 6.47
C ILE A 196 -10.86 11.42 6.90
N ALA A 197 -10.97 12.73 6.69
CA ALA A 197 -12.13 13.52 7.06
C ALA A 197 -12.30 14.69 6.09
N VAL A 198 -13.55 14.99 5.75
CA VAL A 198 -13.96 16.13 4.93
C VAL A 198 -15.07 16.87 5.66
N TYR A 199 -14.85 18.14 5.98
CA TYR A 199 -15.81 19.01 6.66
C TYR A 199 -16.34 20.04 5.67
N LYS A 200 -17.56 19.80 5.18
CA LYS A 200 -18.23 20.66 4.22
C LYS A 200 -18.68 22.00 4.82
N PHE A 201 -18.95 22.02 6.12
CA PHE A 201 -19.47 23.17 6.85
C PHE A 201 -20.73 23.82 6.25
N GLU A 202 -21.65 22.98 5.77
CA GLU A 202 -22.93 23.46 5.24
C GLU A 202 -23.89 23.90 6.36
N ASP A 203 -24.06 23.08 7.39
CA ASP A 203 -24.98 23.37 8.50
C ASP A 203 -24.53 22.77 9.85
N ASN A 204 -23.39 22.08 9.84
CA ASN A 204 -22.77 21.42 10.98
C ASN A 204 -21.31 21.09 10.66
N ALA A 205 -20.57 20.66 11.67
CA ALA A 205 -19.21 20.17 11.59
C ALA A 205 -19.14 18.63 11.50
N ASN A 206 -20.16 17.97 10.95
CA ASN A 206 -20.06 16.54 10.65
C ASN A 206 -19.09 16.34 9.49
N ASP A 207 -18.29 15.28 9.58
CA ASP A 207 -17.45 14.88 8.46
C ASP A 207 -18.25 14.01 7.49
N VAL A 208 -17.85 13.99 6.23
CA VAL A 208 -18.54 13.22 5.16
C VAL A 208 -18.56 11.71 5.45
N SER A 209 -17.54 11.15 6.10
CA SER A 209 -17.50 9.72 6.44
C SER A 209 -18.41 9.37 7.62
N GLY A 210 -18.74 10.36 8.46
CA GLY A 210 -19.49 10.22 9.71
C GLY A 210 -18.68 9.67 10.89
N ASN A 211 -17.41 9.31 10.70
CA ASN A 211 -16.55 8.69 11.71
C ASN A 211 -15.80 9.71 12.58
N TYR A 212 -15.66 10.94 12.10
CA TYR A 212 -14.82 11.99 12.67
C TYR A 212 -15.57 13.32 12.88
N ASN A 213 -16.88 13.26 13.11
CA ASN A 213 -17.72 14.42 13.35
C ASN A 213 -17.15 15.35 14.42
N GLY A 214 -17.09 16.63 14.09
CA GLY A 214 -16.61 17.68 14.97
C GLY A 214 -17.64 18.12 16.01
N THR A 215 -17.15 18.55 17.16
CA THR A 215 -17.96 19.21 18.20
C THR A 215 -17.69 20.71 18.17
N GLU A 216 -18.69 21.48 17.75
CA GLU A 216 -18.60 22.93 17.62
C GLU A 216 -18.68 23.65 18.97
N ASN A 217 -18.01 24.79 19.05
CA ASN A 217 -18.25 25.81 20.05
C ASN A 217 -18.35 27.16 19.36
N SER A 218 -19.46 27.87 19.57
CA SER A 218 -19.68 29.23 19.04
C SER A 218 -19.49 29.34 17.52
N ILE A 219 -19.87 28.31 16.75
CA ILE A 219 -19.88 28.34 15.28
C ILE A 219 -21.25 28.80 14.79
N THR A 220 -21.24 29.57 13.71
CA THR A 220 -22.43 29.86 12.90
C THR A 220 -22.12 29.58 11.44
N TYR A 221 -23.15 29.53 10.60
CA TYR A 221 -23.01 29.21 9.17
C TYR A 221 -23.52 30.36 8.31
N SER A 222 -22.74 30.74 7.30
CA SER A 222 -23.09 31.79 6.34
C SER A 222 -22.57 31.45 4.95
N THR A 223 -22.87 32.25 3.92
CA THR A 223 -22.40 32.01 2.55
C THR A 223 -20.88 31.78 2.52
N GLY A 224 -20.51 30.62 1.98
CA GLY A 224 -19.15 30.11 1.84
C GLY A 224 -18.60 30.28 0.44
N ASN A 225 -17.49 29.59 0.15
CA ASN A 225 -16.96 29.46 -1.19
C ASN A 225 -17.84 28.50 -2.01
N PHE A 226 -18.32 27.44 -1.36
CA PHE A 226 -19.31 26.52 -1.89
C PHE A 226 -20.50 26.51 -0.95
N ASN A 227 -21.63 27.06 -1.40
CA ASN A 227 -22.85 27.17 -0.60
C ASN A 227 -22.64 27.91 0.74
N LYS A 228 -22.36 27.21 1.85
CA LYS A 228 -22.13 27.76 3.19
C LYS A 228 -20.77 27.36 3.75
N ALA A 229 -20.30 28.13 4.73
CA ALA A 229 -19.06 27.93 5.46
C ALA A 229 -19.25 28.14 6.96
N ALA A 230 -18.38 27.54 7.76
CA ALA A 230 -18.32 27.76 9.20
C ALA A 230 -17.68 29.12 9.47
N VAL A 231 -18.35 29.93 10.29
CA VAL A 231 -17.91 31.27 10.70
C VAL A 231 -17.31 31.21 12.10
N PHE A 232 -16.07 31.66 12.20
CA PHE A 232 -15.27 31.74 13.41
C PHE A 232 -15.06 33.20 13.82
N ASN A 233 -15.17 33.49 15.12
CA ASN A 233 -15.26 34.86 15.66
C ASN A 233 -13.94 35.44 16.22
N GLY A 234 -12.80 34.80 15.96
CA GLY A 234 -11.49 35.27 16.41
C GLY A 234 -11.21 35.19 17.92
N SER A 235 -12.11 34.64 18.73
CA SER A 235 -11.97 34.69 20.20
C SER A 235 -12.45 33.46 20.97
N SER A 236 -13.42 32.72 20.45
CA SER A 236 -14.01 31.57 21.14
C SER A 236 -14.57 30.50 20.20
N SER A 237 -14.73 30.79 18.91
CA SER A 237 -15.19 29.81 17.93
C SER A 237 -14.16 28.72 17.68
N TYR A 238 -14.56 27.46 17.74
CA TYR A 238 -13.71 26.32 17.36
C TYR A 238 -14.53 25.07 17.02
N VAL A 239 -13.87 24.09 16.39
CA VAL A 239 -14.39 22.73 16.27
C VAL A 239 -13.38 21.75 16.86
N ASN A 240 -13.82 20.97 17.85
CA ASN A 240 -13.05 19.87 18.41
C ASN A 240 -13.26 18.60 17.60
N LEU A 241 -12.18 17.92 17.24
CA LEU A 241 -12.28 16.65 16.54
C LEU A 241 -11.96 15.47 17.48
N PRO A 242 -12.54 14.28 17.21
CA PRO A 242 -12.09 13.03 17.79
C PRO A 242 -10.67 12.68 17.30
N THR A 243 -10.13 11.54 17.75
CA THR A 243 -8.83 11.09 17.23
C THR A 243 -8.93 10.75 15.75
N LEU A 244 -8.01 11.28 14.94
CA LEU A 244 -7.92 10.99 13.50
C LEU A 244 -6.92 9.85 13.18
N GLY A 245 -6.24 9.30 14.20
CA GLY A 245 -5.27 8.22 14.01
C GLY A 245 -3.99 8.63 13.26
N ILE A 246 -3.62 9.91 13.30
CA ILE A 246 -2.42 10.45 12.67
C ILE A 246 -1.49 11.07 13.70
N SER A 247 -0.20 10.71 13.65
CA SER A 247 0.80 11.21 14.59
C SER A 247 1.69 12.30 14.00
N GLY A 248 2.46 12.97 14.85
CA GLY A 248 3.34 14.06 14.43
C GLY A 248 4.49 13.66 13.49
N ALA A 249 4.77 12.37 13.33
CA ALA A 249 5.75 11.84 12.38
C ALA A 249 5.11 11.31 11.08
N ALA A 250 3.79 11.16 11.05
CA ALA A 250 3.07 10.66 9.88
C ALA A 250 3.07 11.70 8.76
N SER A 251 3.08 11.23 7.52
CA SER A 251 2.75 12.10 6.39
C SER A 251 1.28 12.50 6.46
N VAL A 252 1.00 13.78 6.24
CA VAL A 252 -0.34 14.37 6.31
C VAL A 252 -0.44 15.52 5.32
N SER A 253 -1.63 15.69 4.73
CA SER A 253 -1.96 16.92 4.01
C SER A 253 -3.29 17.47 4.49
N VAL A 254 -3.38 18.79 4.54
CA VAL A 254 -4.60 19.49 4.96
C VAL A 254 -4.91 20.56 3.94
N SER A 255 -6.12 20.51 3.38
CA SER A 255 -6.65 21.48 2.43
C SER A 255 -7.84 22.20 3.03
N ALA A 256 -8.02 23.48 2.72
CA ALA A 256 -9.22 24.23 3.08
C ALA A 256 -9.39 25.45 2.18
N TRP A 257 -10.65 25.89 2.03
CA TRP A 257 -10.95 27.24 1.57
C TRP A 257 -11.13 28.15 2.79
N ILE A 258 -10.33 29.22 2.85
CA ILE A 258 -10.36 30.16 3.98
C ILE A 258 -10.67 31.59 3.52
N ASN A 259 -11.43 32.32 4.31
CA ASN A 259 -11.62 33.77 4.16
C ASN A 259 -11.37 34.43 5.51
N VAL A 260 -10.30 35.22 5.62
CA VAL A 260 -9.89 35.84 6.88
C VAL A 260 -10.56 37.20 7.05
N ASP A 261 -11.19 37.46 8.19
CA ASP A 261 -11.82 38.77 8.47
C ASP A 261 -10.82 39.77 9.06
N SER A 262 -9.87 39.30 9.89
CA SER A 262 -8.86 40.12 10.54
C SER A 262 -7.50 39.41 10.65
N LEU A 263 -6.41 40.15 10.43
CA LEU A 263 -5.03 39.69 10.66
C LEU A 263 -4.42 40.32 11.93
N SER A 264 -5.24 40.65 12.93
CA SER A 264 -4.80 41.30 14.17
C SER A 264 -4.10 40.36 15.16
N SER A 265 -4.20 39.05 14.97
CA SER A 265 -3.52 38.02 15.75
C SER A 265 -3.18 36.81 14.88
N ASN A 266 -2.19 36.03 15.34
CA ASN A 266 -1.94 34.71 14.76
C ASN A 266 -3.15 33.81 15.02
N GLN A 267 -3.53 33.03 14.00
CA GLN A 267 -4.76 32.25 14.05
C GLN A 267 -4.59 30.90 13.33
N THR A 268 -5.15 29.85 13.95
CA THR A 268 -4.96 28.46 13.53
C THR A 268 -6.11 28.01 12.65
N ILE A 269 -5.80 27.38 11.52
CA ILE A 269 -6.77 26.74 10.63
C ILE A 269 -7.02 25.32 11.10
N PHE A 270 -5.95 24.54 11.30
CA PHE A 270 -6.02 23.17 11.79
C PHE A 270 -4.79 22.82 12.64
N GLN A 271 -4.97 22.00 13.67
CA GLN A 271 -3.88 21.54 14.52
C GLN A 271 -4.12 20.12 15.06
N PHE A 272 -3.01 19.40 15.30
CA PHE A 272 -2.97 18.26 16.22
C PHE A 272 -1.64 18.19 17.00
N GLY A 273 -1.65 17.47 18.13
CA GLY A 273 -0.48 17.26 19.00
C GLY A 273 -0.55 17.99 20.35
N ASN A 274 0.45 17.74 21.19
CA ASN A 274 0.50 18.18 22.59
C ASN A 274 1.30 19.49 22.76
N GLU A 275 0.78 20.42 23.58
CA GLU A 275 1.47 21.67 23.95
C GLU A 275 2.76 21.41 24.75
N SER A 276 2.78 20.33 25.53
CA SER A 276 3.93 19.92 26.32
C SER A 276 5.13 19.75 25.40
N ASN A 277 6.09 20.66 25.52
CA ASN A 277 7.30 20.73 24.70
C ASN A 277 7.12 21.20 23.24
N LYS A 278 6.05 21.89 22.83
CA LYS A 278 5.86 22.39 21.43
C LYS A 278 5.77 21.25 20.39
N GLN A 279 5.25 20.10 20.79
CA GLN A 279 5.20 18.87 20.01
C GLN A 279 3.91 18.78 19.16
N ARG A 280 3.78 19.66 18.17
CA ARG A 280 2.55 19.77 17.36
C ARG A 280 2.82 19.95 15.86
N PHE A 281 1.78 19.66 15.09
CA PHE A 281 1.58 20.15 13.73
C PHE A 281 0.48 21.22 13.81
N GLY A 282 0.79 22.46 13.45
CA GLY A 282 -0.19 23.54 13.39
C GLY A 282 -0.14 24.24 12.04
N PHE A 283 -1.23 24.25 11.30
CA PHE A 283 -1.36 25.03 10.07
C PHE A 283 -2.13 26.32 10.37
N ALA A 284 -1.48 27.46 10.15
CA ALA A 284 -1.95 28.74 10.66
C ALA A 284 -1.62 29.91 9.71
N VAL A 285 -2.24 31.07 9.97
CA VAL A 285 -1.92 32.36 9.32
C VAL A 285 -1.51 33.38 10.38
N ASP A 286 -0.44 34.13 10.10
CA ASP A 286 0.14 35.12 11.01
C ASP A 286 -0.43 36.54 10.77
N THR A 287 0.00 37.51 11.58
CA THR A 287 -0.45 38.90 11.45
C THR A 287 0.00 39.61 10.17
N ASN A 288 0.96 39.05 9.42
CA ASN A 288 1.45 39.59 8.15
C ASN A 288 0.78 38.94 6.95
N GLY A 289 -0.19 38.04 7.15
CA GLY A 289 -0.82 37.27 6.07
C GLY A 289 0.11 36.19 5.49
N SER A 290 1.13 35.76 6.24
CA SER A 290 1.90 34.56 5.90
C SER A 290 1.17 33.33 6.41
N LEU A 291 1.07 32.30 5.56
CA LEU A 291 0.76 30.96 6.03
C LEU A 291 2.00 30.34 6.64
N TYR A 292 1.83 29.55 7.68
CA TYR A 292 2.93 28.84 8.30
C TYR A 292 2.51 27.50 8.89
N VAL A 293 3.48 26.59 8.92
CA VAL A 293 3.37 25.32 9.63
C VAL A 293 4.26 25.37 10.86
N GLU A 294 3.63 25.23 12.02
CA GLU A 294 4.26 25.22 13.32
C GLU A 294 4.73 23.81 13.67
N TYR A 295 6.01 23.70 13.98
CA TYR A 295 6.69 22.49 14.41
C TYR A 295 7.45 22.72 15.73
N TYR A 296 8.18 21.71 16.22
CA TYR A 296 8.95 21.77 17.48
C TYR A 296 10.00 22.89 17.51
N GLY A 297 9.59 24.10 17.93
CA GLY A 297 10.45 25.28 18.01
C GLY A 297 10.95 25.82 16.67
N ARG A 298 10.31 25.39 15.57
CA ARG A 298 10.67 25.73 14.19
C ARG A 298 9.39 25.94 13.40
N ASP A 299 9.36 26.97 12.57
CA ASP A 299 8.21 27.27 11.72
C ASP A 299 8.65 27.36 10.27
N VAL A 300 7.76 26.93 9.37
CA VAL A 300 7.94 27.00 7.92
C VAL A 300 6.91 27.98 7.38
N LEU A 301 7.35 29.07 6.76
CA LEU A 301 6.49 30.20 6.43
C LEU A 301 6.55 30.56 4.95
N THR A 302 5.40 30.91 4.39
CA THR A 302 5.31 31.57 3.08
C THR A 302 5.80 33.03 3.16
N PRO A 303 5.98 33.73 2.02
CA PRO A 303 6.18 35.17 2.03
C PRO A 303 5.02 35.91 2.71
N THR A 304 5.24 37.16 3.11
CA THR A 304 4.23 38.03 3.72
C THR A 304 3.18 38.47 2.70
N GLY A 305 1.95 38.66 3.14
CA GLY A 305 0.85 39.18 2.31
C GLY A 305 0.30 38.19 1.29
N VAL A 306 0.61 36.89 1.45
CA VAL A 306 0.04 35.82 0.61
C VAL A 306 -1.46 35.65 0.86
N ILE A 307 -1.89 35.85 2.11
CA ILE A 307 -3.29 35.90 2.51
C ILE A 307 -3.70 37.34 2.80
N THR A 308 -4.82 37.75 2.23
CA THR A 308 -5.48 39.05 2.48
C THR A 308 -6.87 38.85 3.06
N THR A 309 -7.38 39.86 3.76
CA THR A 309 -8.71 39.77 4.39
C THR A 309 -9.86 39.89 3.39
N GLY A 310 -11.01 39.27 3.70
CA GLY A 310 -12.29 39.48 3.01
C GLY A 310 -12.45 38.77 1.67
N THR A 311 -11.55 37.85 1.31
CA THR A 311 -11.65 37.02 0.10
C THR A 311 -11.29 35.56 0.41
N PHE A 312 -11.88 34.63 -0.34
CA PHE A 312 -11.54 33.22 -0.22
C PHE A 312 -10.21 32.90 -0.91
N PHE A 313 -9.39 32.11 -0.24
CA PHE A 313 -8.19 31.47 -0.77
C PHE A 313 -8.29 29.97 -0.54
N HIS A 314 -7.91 29.18 -1.54
CA HIS A 314 -7.62 27.76 -1.33
C HIS A 314 -6.22 27.65 -0.75
N VAL A 315 -6.08 26.97 0.39
CA VAL A 315 -4.80 26.80 1.08
C VAL A 315 -4.58 25.34 1.38
N LEU A 316 -3.37 24.85 1.11
CA LEU A 316 -3.00 23.46 1.34
C LEU A 316 -1.59 23.37 1.90
N VAL A 317 -1.42 22.49 2.89
CA VAL A 317 -0.11 22.03 3.36
C VAL A 317 0.05 20.55 3.04
N SER A 318 1.18 20.18 2.44
CA SER A 318 1.60 18.81 2.16
C SER A 318 2.85 18.48 2.98
N TYR A 319 2.76 17.49 3.87
CA TYR A 319 3.84 17.04 4.74
C TYR A 319 4.17 15.57 4.49
N ASN A 320 5.42 15.27 4.11
CA ASN A 320 5.90 13.93 3.77
C ASN A 320 6.28 13.07 5.00
N GLY A 321 6.05 13.53 6.23
CA GLY A 321 6.41 12.79 7.43
C GLY A 321 7.90 12.80 7.75
N GLY A 322 8.31 11.95 8.69
CA GLY A 322 9.70 11.77 9.13
C GLY A 322 10.09 12.62 10.35
N ALA A 323 11.39 12.74 10.63
CA ALA A 323 11.85 13.67 11.66
C ALA A 323 11.40 15.09 11.28
N ILE A 324 10.72 15.77 12.20
CA ILE A 324 10.10 17.07 11.98
C ILE A 324 11.10 18.06 11.35
N GLU A 325 10.84 18.31 10.07
CA GLU A 325 11.42 19.16 9.03
C GLU A 325 12.94 19.48 8.99
N THR A 326 13.52 19.25 7.80
CA THR A 326 14.83 19.75 7.31
C THR A 326 14.69 20.81 6.19
N GLY A 327 13.51 21.39 6.00
CA GLY A 327 13.19 22.33 4.91
C GLY A 327 12.85 21.67 3.57
N SER A 328 12.68 20.35 3.54
CA SER A 328 12.52 19.55 2.30
C SER A 328 11.35 18.56 2.31
N ASN A 329 10.58 18.46 3.41
CA ASN A 329 9.44 17.54 3.55
C ASN A 329 8.10 18.26 3.79
N THR A 330 8.05 19.59 3.82
CA THR A 330 6.82 20.40 3.89
C THR A 330 6.71 21.31 2.67
N GLN A 331 5.54 21.39 2.07
CA GLN A 331 5.22 22.34 1.01
C GLN A 331 3.85 22.99 1.30
N ILE A 332 3.76 24.32 1.14
CA ILE A 332 2.50 25.06 1.21
C ILE A 332 2.11 25.52 -0.19
N TYR A 333 0.81 25.44 -0.50
CA TYR A 333 0.20 25.88 -1.74
C TYR A 333 -0.91 26.89 -1.46
N VAL A 334 -1.07 27.87 -2.34
CA VAL A 334 -2.15 28.87 -2.30
C VAL A 334 -2.75 29.02 -3.68
N ASN A 335 -4.06 28.82 -3.80
CA ASN A 335 -4.80 28.82 -5.07
C ASN A 335 -4.14 27.91 -6.13
N GLY A 336 -3.76 26.70 -5.72
CA GLY A 336 -3.07 25.73 -6.55
C GLY A 336 -1.56 25.97 -6.70
N VAL A 337 -1.01 27.11 -6.29
CA VAL A 337 0.40 27.46 -6.57
C VAL A 337 1.31 27.18 -5.38
N ALA A 338 2.36 26.37 -5.61
CA ALA A 338 3.42 26.12 -4.63
C ALA A 338 4.15 27.41 -4.21
N GLN A 339 4.24 27.65 -2.91
CA GLN A 339 4.90 28.83 -2.34
C GLN A 339 6.39 28.60 -2.09
N THR A 340 7.17 29.67 -2.20
CA THR A 340 8.57 29.67 -1.73
C THR A 340 8.60 29.77 -0.22
N MET A 341 9.21 28.78 0.43
CA MET A 341 9.21 28.70 1.89
C MET A 341 10.47 29.31 2.52
N SER A 342 10.30 29.91 3.68
CA SER A 342 11.39 30.28 4.60
C SER A 342 11.22 29.55 5.92
N VAL A 343 12.29 29.44 6.69
CA VAL A 343 12.25 28.77 7.99
C VAL A 343 12.69 29.74 9.08
N SER A 344 11.92 29.78 10.17
CA SER A 344 12.28 30.50 11.38
C SER A 344 12.45 29.56 12.58
N GLY A 345 13.25 29.96 13.57
CA GLY A 345 13.49 29.16 14.77
C GLY A 345 14.57 28.09 14.61
N SER A 346 14.65 27.17 15.59
CA SER A 346 15.64 26.10 15.63
C SER A 346 15.05 24.87 16.29
N GLN A 347 15.24 23.71 15.67
CA GLN A 347 14.78 22.45 16.21
C GLN A 347 15.49 22.16 17.54
N THR A 348 14.72 21.80 18.55
CA THR A 348 15.22 21.52 19.90
C THR A 348 14.87 20.13 20.42
N GLY A 349 14.33 19.23 19.57
CA GLY A 349 13.87 17.88 19.97
C GLY A 349 13.29 17.01 18.83
N SER A 350 12.84 15.79 19.18
CA SER A 350 12.31 14.76 18.26
C SER A 350 10.80 14.92 17.95
N ALA A 351 10.34 14.29 16.88
CA ALA A 351 8.93 14.25 16.46
C ALA A 351 8.01 13.73 17.56
N ASN A 352 6.80 14.31 17.70
CA ASN A 352 5.80 13.80 18.65
C ASN A 352 5.24 12.47 18.15
N LEU A 353 5.17 11.48 19.04
CA LEU A 353 4.56 10.17 18.80
C LEU A 353 3.23 9.99 19.56
N GLY A 354 2.81 10.97 20.37
CA GLY A 354 1.61 10.91 21.20
C GLY A 354 0.45 11.74 20.63
N ASP A 355 -0.67 11.07 20.39
CA ASP A 355 -1.85 11.65 19.73
C ASP A 355 -2.90 12.09 20.75
N ALA A 356 -3.07 13.40 20.88
CA ALA A 356 -4.22 14.01 21.50
C ALA A 356 -4.35 15.45 20.98
N ASN A 357 -5.57 15.98 20.89
CA ASN A 357 -5.90 17.40 20.61
C ASN A 357 -5.98 17.84 19.14
N TYR A 358 -6.86 17.22 18.36
CA TYR A 358 -7.22 17.65 17.01
C TYR A 358 -8.24 18.81 17.02
N GLY A 359 -8.01 19.87 16.26
CA GLY A 359 -8.94 21.01 16.25
C GLY A 359 -8.90 21.82 14.97
N ILE A 360 -10.06 22.39 14.60
CA ILE A 360 -10.22 23.32 13.49
C ILE A 360 -10.54 24.70 14.06
N GLY A 361 -9.92 25.73 13.47
CA GLY A 361 -10.14 27.13 13.79
C GLY A 361 -9.54 27.60 15.10
N TYR A 362 -8.73 26.78 15.78
CA TYR A 362 -8.02 27.22 16.98
C TYR A 362 -6.83 26.35 17.39
N ARG A 363 -5.97 26.92 18.22
CA ARG A 363 -4.93 26.19 18.93
C ARG A 363 -5.52 25.48 20.14
N ARG A 364 -5.88 24.21 19.96
CA ARG A 364 -6.52 23.38 21.00
C ARG A 364 -5.73 23.26 22.30
N ALA A 365 -4.41 23.23 22.20
CA ALA A 365 -3.54 22.97 23.34
C ALA A 365 -3.24 24.24 24.17
N SER A 366 -3.48 25.43 23.62
CA SER A 366 -3.52 26.72 24.33
C SER A 366 -4.44 27.67 23.56
N SER A 367 -5.58 28.03 24.13
CA SER A 367 -6.65 28.81 23.49
C SER A 367 -6.30 30.30 23.27
N ASN A 368 -5.17 30.58 22.63
CA ASN A 368 -4.64 31.93 22.36
C ASN A 368 -4.55 32.27 20.86
N GLN A 369 -4.88 31.33 19.97
CA GLN A 369 -4.95 31.52 18.52
C GLN A 369 -6.31 30.99 18.07
N TYR A 370 -7.22 31.90 17.74
CA TYR A 370 -8.56 31.61 17.24
C TYR A 370 -8.70 32.19 15.84
N PHE A 371 -9.29 31.42 14.93
CA PHE A 371 -9.58 31.87 13.57
C PHE A 371 -10.67 32.94 13.58
N ASP A 372 -10.45 34.02 12.84
CA ASP A 372 -11.38 35.11 12.64
C ASP A 372 -11.73 35.19 11.15
N GLY A 373 -12.89 34.64 10.79
CA GLY A 373 -13.31 34.50 9.40
C GLY A 373 -14.07 33.21 9.11
N LYS A 374 -13.96 32.72 7.88
CA LYS A 374 -14.69 31.54 7.38
C LYS A 374 -13.75 30.42 6.96
N ILE A 375 -14.14 29.18 7.25
CA ILE A 375 -13.50 27.96 6.73
C ILE A 375 -14.57 27.12 6.02
N ASP A 376 -14.21 26.61 4.85
CA ASP A 376 -15.07 25.81 3.96
C ASP A 376 -14.24 24.66 3.33
N GLN A 377 -14.89 23.55 3.01
CA GLN A 377 -14.30 22.31 2.45
C GLN A 377 -12.95 21.93 3.06
N LEU A 378 -12.89 21.77 4.39
CA LEU A 378 -11.65 21.34 5.04
C LEU A 378 -11.47 19.84 4.85
N ARG A 379 -10.39 19.44 4.19
CA ARG A 379 -10.05 18.05 3.83
C ARG A 379 -8.73 17.64 4.48
N ILE A 380 -8.67 16.45 5.07
CA ILE A 380 -7.48 15.91 5.76
C ILE A 380 -7.10 14.58 5.13
N TYR A 381 -5.88 14.42 4.65
CA TYR A 381 -5.38 13.21 3.99
C TYR A 381 -4.28 12.53 4.80
N LYS A 382 -4.26 11.19 4.73
CA LYS A 382 -3.14 10.37 5.20
C LYS A 382 -2.10 10.26 4.09
N GLY A 383 -1.12 11.15 4.08
CA GLY A 383 -0.12 11.20 3.01
C GLY A 383 0.19 12.63 2.56
N ALA A 384 1.31 12.78 1.85
CA ALA A 384 1.65 14.02 1.18
C ALA A 384 0.95 14.08 -0.19
N LEU A 385 0.37 15.23 -0.50
CA LEU A 385 -0.17 15.54 -1.82
C LEU A 385 0.90 16.19 -2.72
N ASP A 386 0.86 15.86 -3.99
CA ASP A 386 1.63 16.48 -5.07
C ASP A 386 0.82 17.57 -5.80
N GLN A 387 1.43 18.17 -6.82
CA GLN A 387 0.83 19.29 -7.56
C GLN A 387 -0.47 18.90 -8.28
N VAL A 388 -0.62 17.65 -8.75
CA VAL A 388 -1.84 17.23 -9.46
C VAL A 388 -3.02 17.19 -8.51
N GLN A 389 -2.85 16.54 -7.36
CA GLN A 389 -3.88 16.50 -6.32
C GLN A 389 -4.23 17.91 -5.81
N VAL A 390 -3.23 18.80 -5.73
CA VAL A 390 -3.44 20.21 -5.39
C VAL A 390 -4.30 20.93 -6.44
N ASP A 391 -4.03 20.69 -7.73
CA ASP A 391 -4.79 21.30 -8.83
C ASP A 391 -6.23 20.78 -8.85
N GLU A 392 -6.44 19.48 -8.60
CA GLU A 392 -7.78 18.88 -8.45
C GLU A 392 -8.56 19.52 -7.30
N LEU A 393 -7.95 19.68 -6.13
CA LEU A 393 -8.60 20.31 -4.97
C LEU A 393 -8.89 21.79 -5.19
N TYR A 394 -8.02 22.49 -5.92
CA TYR A 394 -8.28 23.88 -6.27
C TYR A 394 -9.41 24.02 -7.31
N ALA A 395 -9.56 23.02 -8.19
CA ALA A 395 -10.63 22.94 -9.18
C ALA A 395 -11.94 22.37 -8.64
N GLU A 396 -12.00 22.03 -7.34
CA GLU A 396 -13.18 21.49 -6.66
C GLU A 396 -14.43 22.33 -6.93
N THR A 397 -15.57 21.67 -7.09
CA THR A 397 -16.88 22.29 -7.26
C THR A 397 -17.85 21.85 -6.19
N ALA A 398 -19.00 22.54 -6.10
CA ALA A 398 -20.04 22.20 -5.12
C ALA A 398 -20.61 20.77 -5.26
N SER A 399 -20.44 20.10 -6.41
CA SER A 399 -20.84 18.68 -6.56
C SER A 399 -19.90 17.71 -5.86
N ASP A 400 -18.68 18.15 -5.55
CA ASP A 400 -17.60 17.30 -5.09
C ASP A 400 -17.43 17.40 -3.56
N ASN A 401 -18.22 18.26 -2.89
CA ASN A 401 -18.19 18.48 -1.44
C ASN A 401 -18.31 17.17 -0.63
N ASP A 402 -18.98 16.15 -1.17
CA ASP A 402 -19.17 14.83 -0.53
C ASP A 402 -18.18 13.76 -1.02
N ASP A 403 -17.25 14.11 -1.90
CA ASP A 403 -16.28 13.16 -2.45
C ASP A 403 -15.07 13.03 -1.52
N LEU A 404 -14.96 11.89 -0.82
CA LEU A 404 -13.80 11.58 0.01
C LEU A 404 -12.54 11.33 -0.83
N SER A 405 -12.67 10.96 -2.11
CA SER A 405 -11.54 10.57 -2.98
C SER A 405 -10.90 11.74 -3.73
N LEU A 406 -11.60 12.86 -3.89
CA LEU A 406 -11.09 14.04 -4.59
C LEU A 406 -9.74 14.47 -4.00
N GLY A 407 -8.71 14.61 -4.84
CA GLY A 407 -7.38 15.04 -4.42
C GLY A 407 -6.69 14.11 -3.43
N GLY A 408 -7.15 12.86 -3.26
CA GLY A 408 -6.46 11.85 -2.47
C GLY A 408 -5.17 11.40 -3.16
N PRO A 409 -4.06 11.17 -2.42
CA PRO A 409 -2.90 10.55 -3.04
C PRO A 409 -3.26 9.13 -3.50
N ALA A 410 -2.59 8.62 -4.54
CA ALA A 410 -2.83 7.27 -5.04
C ALA A 410 -2.85 6.25 -3.88
N GLU A 411 -3.84 5.36 -3.86
CA GLU A 411 -3.90 4.28 -2.89
C GLU A 411 -2.79 3.27 -3.19
N ILE A 412 -2.00 2.95 -2.17
CA ILE A 412 -0.90 1.99 -2.27
C ILE A 412 -1.07 0.96 -1.16
N ILE A 413 -1.29 -0.28 -1.54
CA ILE A 413 -1.53 -1.41 -0.65
C ILE A 413 -0.25 -2.26 -0.62
N VAL A 414 0.37 -2.38 0.55
CA VAL A 414 1.64 -3.10 0.74
C VAL A 414 1.42 -4.30 1.65
N SER A 415 1.70 -5.51 1.14
CA SER A 415 1.81 -6.74 1.91
C SER A 415 3.28 -7.18 1.89
N ALA A 416 3.99 -6.98 2.99
CA ALA A 416 5.44 -7.24 3.06
C ALA A 416 5.80 -8.22 4.17
N ASN A 417 6.61 -9.22 3.83
CA ASN A 417 7.45 -9.92 4.79
C ASN A 417 8.83 -9.25 4.79
N ALA A 418 8.97 -8.21 5.62
CA ALA A 418 10.21 -7.44 5.71
C ALA A 418 11.42 -8.30 6.17
N ASN A 419 11.17 -9.37 6.95
CA ASN A 419 12.17 -10.28 7.49
C ASN A 419 12.70 -11.26 6.43
N ALA A 420 11.84 -11.73 5.52
CA ALA A 420 12.22 -12.59 4.40
C ALA A 420 12.55 -11.82 3.10
N GLY A 421 12.40 -10.50 3.14
CA GLY A 421 12.73 -9.63 2.04
C GLY A 421 11.85 -9.78 0.81
N PHE A 422 10.55 -10.01 1.02
CA PHE A 422 9.56 -10.08 -0.05
C PHE A 422 8.39 -9.13 0.22
N SER A 423 7.93 -8.43 -0.81
CA SER A 423 6.75 -7.57 -0.74
C SER A 423 5.91 -7.64 -2.01
N ILE A 424 4.61 -7.50 -1.80
CA ILE A 424 3.56 -7.34 -2.82
C ILE A 424 3.02 -5.92 -2.65
N VAL A 425 3.03 -5.14 -3.72
CA VAL A 425 2.64 -3.73 -3.69
C VAL A 425 1.65 -3.45 -4.80
N GLN A 426 0.39 -3.19 -4.46
CA GLN A 426 -0.58 -2.65 -5.41
C GLN A 426 -0.56 -1.12 -5.32
N TYR A 427 -0.61 -0.43 -6.47
CA TYR A 427 -0.73 1.02 -6.50
C TYR A 427 -1.50 1.50 -7.72
N GLU A 428 -2.14 2.66 -7.59
CA GLU A 428 -2.67 3.40 -8.72
C GLU A 428 -1.61 4.34 -9.29
N GLY A 429 -1.44 4.33 -10.60
CA GLY A 429 -0.56 5.29 -11.26
C GLY A 429 -1.20 6.67 -11.31
N ASN A 430 -0.37 7.70 -11.22
CA ASN A 430 -0.79 9.10 -11.18
C ASN A 430 -0.35 9.89 -12.43
N SER A 431 0.15 9.20 -13.46
CA SER A 431 0.67 9.81 -14.71
C SER A 431 1.83 10.79 -14.49
N GLN A 432 2.41 10.86 -13.28
CA GLN A 432 3.52 11.76 -12.96
C GLN A 432 4.86 11.08 -13.16
N ASP A 433 5.84 11.86 -13.60
CA ASP A 433 7.19 11.35 -13.67
C ASP A 433 7.80 11.23 -12.26
N SER A 434 8.45 10.11 -11.97
CA SER A 434 9.12 9.85 -10.68
C SER A 434 8.19 9.68 -9.47
N GLN A 435 6.99 9.11 -9.64
CA GLN A 435 6.15 8.70 -8.50
C GLN A 435 6.91 7.74 -7.60
N LYS A 436 6.82 7.95 -6.28
CA LYS A 436 7.49 7.13 -5.27
C LYS A 436 6.49 6.13 -4.69
N ILE A 437 6.81 4.85 -4.81
CA ILE A 437 5.96 3.76 -4.34
C ILE A 437 6.60 3.13 -3.10
N PRO A 438 5.95 3.17 -1.93
CA PRO A 438 6.41 2.46 -0.74
C PRO A 438 6.35 0.95 -0.94
N HIS A 439 7.31 0.23 -0.36
CA HIS A 439 7.41 -1.23 -0.52
C HIS A 439 7.51 -2.02 0.79
N GLY A 440 7.54 -1.36 1.96
CA GLY A 440 7.45 -2.04 3.27
C GLY A 440 8.58 -3.03 3.63
N LEU A 441 9.70 -3.05 2.90
CA LEU A 441 10.83 -3.94 3.19
C LEU A 441 11.77 -3.31 4.22
N SER A 442 12.60 -4.15 4.86
CA SER A 442 13.62 -3.70 5.82
C SER A 442 14.88 -3.12 5.15
N ALA A 443 15.02 -3.27 3.84
CA ALA A 443 16.11 -2.75 3.02
C ALA A 443 15.61 -2.44 1.60
N ALA A 444 16.45 -1.77 0.81
CA ALA A 444 16.13 -1.45 -0.58
C ALA A 444 15.98 -2.74 -1.41
N PRO A 445 14.90 -2.90 -2.20
CA PRO A 445 14.76 -4.06 -3.08
C PRO A 445 15.83 -4.07 -4.17
N GLU A 446 16.35 -5.26 -4.45
CA GLU A 446 17.34 -5.54 -5.48
C GLU A 446 16.70 -6.13 -6.74
N LEU A 447 15.43 -6.57 -6.67
CA LEU A 447 14.62 -6.99 -7.81
C LEU A 447 13.19 -6.46 -7.63
N ILE A 448 12.67 -5.77 -8.63
CA ILE A 448 11.28 -5.28 -8.70
C ILE A 448 10.69 -5.74 -10.03
N ILE A 449 9.53 -6.39 -9.96
CA ILE A 449 8.78 -6.84 -11.12
C ILE A 449 7.41 -6.17 -11.07
N THR A 450 7.09 -5.33 -12.06
CA THR A 450 5.84 -4.56 -12.11
C THR A 450 4.94 -5.03 -13.24
N LYS A 451 3.63 -5.01 -13.02
CA LYS A 451 2.61 -5.31 -14.03
C LYS A 451 1.39 -4.42 -13.90
N ALA A 452 0.96 -3.82 -15.01
CA ALA A 452 -0.36 -3.20 -15.10
C ALA A 452 -1.46 -4.28 -15.08
N MET A 453 -2.45 -4.11 -14.21
CA MET A 453 -3.51 -5.10 -13.96
C MET A 453 -4.70 -4.90 -14.88
N ASN A 454 -5.08 -3.65 -15.15
CA ASN A 454 -6.23 -3.29 -16.01
C ASN A 454 -5.81 -2.75 -17.40
N PHE A 455 -4.55 -2.96 -17.79
CA PHE A 455 -4.02 -2.53 -19.08
C PHE A 455 -3.13 -3.61 -19.73
N THR A 456 -3.12 -3.64 -21.08
CA THR A 456 -2.30 -4.59 -21.85
C THR A 456 -0.88 -4.05 -22.00
N ALA A 457 -0.05 -4.34 -21.01
CA ALA A 457 1.36 -3.93 -20.95
C ALA A 457 2.28 -5.13 -20.64
N GLY A 458 3.57 -4.95 -20.94
CA GLY A 458 4.60 -5.91 -20.55
C GLY A 458 4.79 -5.99 -19.03
N TRP A 459 5.86 -6.66 -18.63
CA TRP A 459 6.25 -6.80 -17.23
C TRP A 459 7.57 -6.07 -16.95
N PRO A 460 7.61 -4.72 -16.93
CA PRO A 460 8.81 -3.98 -16.57
C PRO A 460 9.49 -4.56 -15.33
N THR A 461 10.80 -4.69 -15.40
CA THR A 461 11.60 -5.30 -14.34
C THR A 461 12.89 -4.52 -14.16
N GLN A 462 13.24 -4.25 -12.91
CA GLN A 462 14.51 -3.68 -12.51
C GLN A 462 15.22 -4.66 -11.58
N ALA A 463 16.53 -4.83 -11.76
CA ALA A 463 17.37 -5.59 -10.85
C ALA A 463 18.64 -4.79 -10.55
N SER A 464 19.16 -4.78 -9.33
CA SER A 464 20.24 -3.91 -8.84
C SER A 464 21.30 -3.53 -9.91
N GLY A 465 21.21 -2.30 -10.45
CA GLY A 465 22.10 -1.74 -11.48
C GLY A 465 21.77 -2.06 -12.95
N TYR A 466 20.73 -2.85 -13.20
CA TYR A 466 20.21 -3.23 -14.50
C TYR A 466 18.75 -2.79 -14.66
N TYR A 467 18.47 -2.09 -15.74
CA TYR A 467 17.20 -1.42 -16.00
C TYR A 467 16.63 -1.81 -17.36
N GLY A 468 15.34 -1.54 -17.56
CA GLY A 468 14.68 -1.75 -18.85
C GLY A 468 14.45 -3.23 -19.22
N LEU A 469 14.51 -4.14 -18.25
CA LEU A 469 14.20 -5.55 -18.45
C LEU A 469 12.69 -5.76 -18.50
N ARG A 470 12.25 -6.90 -19.04
CA ARG A 470 10.86 -7.37 -18.89
C ARG A 470 10.80 -8.86 -18.55
N LEU A 471 9.90 -9.24 -17.62
CA LEU A 471 9.70 -10.64 -17.25
C LEU A 471 9.15 -11.49 -18.41
N ASN A 472 8.34 -10.91 -19.28
CA ASN A 472 7.68 -11.61 -20.39
C ASN A 472 8.45 -11.57 -21.72
N SER A 473 9.72 -11.17 -21.71
CA SER A 473 10.52 -11.06 -22.93
C SER A 473 11.99 -11.47 -22.67
N THR A 474 12.79 -11.39 -23.73
CA THR A 474 14.25 -11.56 -23.66
C THR A 474 14.99 -10.21 -23.55
N ASP A 475 14.29 -9.11 -23.24
CA ASP A 475 14.89 -7.78 -23.15
C ASP A 475 16.13 -7.80 -22.25
N HIS A 476 17.16 -7.09 -22.68
CA HIS A 476 18.43 -6.96 -21.98
C HIS A 476 18.50 -5.59 -21.30
N ASN A 477 19.56 -5.35 -20.52
CA ASN A 477 19.74 -4.08 -19.83
C ASN A 477 19.76 -2.92 -20.84
N ASP A 478 18.80 -2.00 -20.71
CA ASP A 478 18.67 -0.82 -21.54
C ASP A 478 18.32 0.40 -20.68
N THR A 479 19.23 1.35 -20.63
CA THR A 479 19.07 2.59 -19.85
C THR A 479 17.99 3.51 -20.40
N ALA A 480 17.61 3.41 -21.68
CA ALA A 480 16.52 4.21 -22.24
C ALA A 480 15.18 3.71 -21.69
N ASN A 481 14.89 2.42 -21.84
CA ASN A 481 13.73 1.78 -21.21
C ASN A 481 13.77 1.89 -19.69
N GLY A 482 14.96 1.77 -19.09
CA GLY A 482 15.18 1.99 -17.66
C GLY A 482 14.79 3.37 -17.15
N ASN A 483 15.07 4.41 -17.94
CA ASN A 483 14.63 5.77 -17.63
C ASN A 483 13.11 5.92 -17.73
N VAL A 484 12.50 5.22 -18.68
CA VAL A 484 11.05 5.27 -18.92
C VAL A 484 10.28 4.56 -17.79
N PHE A 485 10.74 3.38 -17.35
CA PHE A 485 10.03 2.59 -16.33
C PHE A 485 10.39 2.98 -14.90
N TYR A 486 11.67 3.21 -14.60
CA TYR A 486 12.13 3.38 -13.22
C TYR A 486 13.10 4.57 -13.04
N LYS A 487 13.13 5.50 -14.01
CA LYS A 487 14.01 6.69 -14.00
C LYS A 487 15.50 6.38 -13.85
N ASN A 488 15.93 5.17 -14.19
CA ASN A 488 17.26 4.65 -13.83
C ASN A 488 17.62 4.90 -12.34
N THR A 489 16.62 4.94 -11.47
CA THR A 489 16.76 5.30 -10.07
C THR A 489 16.84 4.03 -9.23
N ALA A 490 17.88 3.93 -8.39
CA ALA A 490 17.98 2.83 -7.45
C ALA A 490 16.90 2.98 -6.35
N PRO A 491 16.23 1.90 -5.93
CA PRO A 491 15.33 1.94 -4.80
C PRO A 491 16.05 2.36 -3.52
N THR A 492 15.31 2.96 -2.60
CA THR A 492 15.77 3.28 -1.25
C THR A 492 15.26 2.23 -0.27
N ALA A 493 15.59 2.35 1.02
CA ALA A 493 15.08 1.43 2.04
C ALA A 493 13.54 1.49 2.24
N THR A 494 12.86 2.51 1.72
CA THR A 494 11.43 2.72 1.97
C THR A 494 10.57 2.86 0.72
N VAL A 495 11.16 3.29 -0.41
CA VAL A 495 10.43 3.51 -1.68
C VAL A 495 11.26 3.11 -2.90
N PHE A 496 10.57 2.68 -3.96
CA PHE A 496 11.10 2.66 -5.33
C PHE A 496 10.45 3.77 -6.17
N THR A 497 11.05 4.10 -7.31
CA THR A 497 10.60 5.19 -8.18
C THR A 497 10.17 4.65 -9.52
N VAL A 498 8.98 5.02 -9.98
CA VAL A 498 8.46 4.70 -11.31
C VAL A 498 8.47 5.95 -12.20
N GLY A 499 8.76 5.77 -13.49
CA GLY A 499 8.65 6.83 -14.49
C GLY A 499 7.26 6.93 -15.10
N GLY A 500 6.94 8.01 -15.82
CA GLY A 500 5.58 8.28 -16.35
C GLY A 500 5.18 7.46 -17.58
N SER A 501 5.47 6.16 -17.63
CA SER A 501 5.04 5.26 -18.72
C SER A 501 3.80 4.49 -18.35
N ASP A 502 2.90 4.27 -19.30
CA ASP A 502 1.67 3.47 -19.14
C ASP A 502 1.92 2.01 -18.71
N GLU A 503 3.15 1.50 -18.83
CA GLU A 503 3.51 0.16 -18.33
C GLU A 503 3.72 0.13 -16.80
N VAL A 504 3.90 1.29 -16.15
CA VAL A 504 4.23 1.41 -14.71
C VAL A 504 3.55 2.55 -13.97
N ASN A 505 3.10 3.63 -14.62
CA ASN A 505 2.60 4.83 -13.96
C ASN A 505 1.81 5.79 -14.89
N ASP A 506 0.71 5.30 -15.43
CA ASP A 506 -0.41 6.09 -15.96
C ASP A 506 -1.68 5.80 -15.15
N ASN A 507 -2.85 6.36 -15.49
CA ASN A 507 -4.13 6.19 -14.77
C ASN A 507 -4.72 4.77 -14.88
N TYR A 508 -3.97 3.81 -14.35
CA TYR A 508 -4.20 2.36 -14.31
C TYR A 508 -3.77 1.82 -12.96
N SER A 509 -4.18 0.59 -12.67
CA SER A 509 -3.80 -0.11 -11.45
C SER A 509 -2.63 -1.05 -11.73
N TYR A 510 -1.66 -1.08 -10.81
CA TYR A 510 -0.43 -1.85 -10.95
C TYR A 510 -0.20 -2.75 -9.74
N ILE A 511 0.49 -3.86 -9.98
CA ILE A 511 1.04 -4.73 -8.93
C ILE A 511 2.55 -4.82 -9.11
N SER A 512 3.31 -4.76 -8.01
CA SER A 512 4.75 -4.95 -8.00
C SER A 512 5.17 -5.98 -6.97
N TYR A 513 6.05 -6.89 -7.38
CA TYR A 513 6.70 -7.87 -6.52
C TYR A 513 8.14 -7.45 -6.28
N CYS A 514 8.48 -7.14 -5.03
CA CYS A 514 9.77 -6.58 -4.63
C CYS A 514 10.54 -7.60 -3.79
N PHE A 515 11.83 -7.77 -4.08
CA PHE A 515 12.71 -8.70 -3.38
C PHE A 515 14.01 -8.02 -2.92
N HIS A 516 14.44 -8.28 -1.69
CA HIS A 516 15.79 -7.96 -1.20
C HIS A 516 16.44 -9.21 -0.57
N SER A 517 17.77 -9.25 -0.61
CA SER A 517 18.58 -10.37 -0.14
C SER A 517 18.60 -10.44 1.38
N VAL A 518 18.32 -11.63 1.92
CA VAL A 518 18.41 -11.92 3.34
C VAL A 518 19.48 -12.98 3.59
N SER A 519 20.45 -12.64 4.43
CA SER A 519 21.60 -13.49 4.74
C SER A 519 21.18 -14.91 5.13
N GLY A 520 21.74 -15.92 4.45
CA GLY A 520 21.49 -17.33 4.72
C GLY A 520 20.16 -17.88 4.15
N TYR A 521 19.39 -17.08 3.43
CA TYR A 521 18.07 -17.46 2.90
C TYR A 521 17.86 -17.08 1.43
N SER A 522 18.09 -15.83 1.08
CA SER A 522 17.86 -15.32 -0.27
C SER A 522 19.02 -14.46 -0.76
N LYS A 523 19.28 -14.53 -2.06
CA LYS A 523 20.30 -13.71 -2.70
C LYS A 523 19.86 -13.26 -4.08
N ILE A 524 19.86 -11.96 -4.31
CA ILE A 524 19.80 -11.34 -5.62
C ILE A 524 21.23 -10.91 -5.96
N GLY A 525 21.70 -11.31 -7.14
CA GLY A 525 23.08 -11.04 -7.53
C GLY A 525 23.29 -11.10 -9.03
N SER A 526 24.54 -10.93 -9.43
CA SER A 526 24.97 -11.07 -10.83
C SER A 526 26.27 -11.85 -10.93
N TYR A 527 26.53 -12.39 -12.12
CA TYR A 527 27.80 -13.00 -12.48
C TYR A 527 28.11 -12.76 -13.95
N THR A 528 29.40 -12.82 -14.29
CA THR A 528 29.86 -12.86 -15.68
C THR A 528 30.11 -14.30 -16.07
N GLY A 529 29.56 -14.70 -17.21
CA GLY A 529 29.76 -16.04 -17.75
C GLY A 529 31.14 -16.23 -18.36
N ASN A 530 31.64 -17.46 -18.34
CA ASN A 530 32.99 -17.83 -18.80
C ASN A 530 32.99 -18.82 -19.99
N GLY A 531 31.82 -19.24 -20.48
CA GLY A 531 31.68 -20.19 -21.59
C GLY A 531 32.21 -21.61 -21.28
N SER A 532 32.50 -21.91 -20.02
CA SER A 532 33.02 -23.19 -19.52
C SER A 532 32.19 -23.62 -18.29
N THR A 533 32.57 -24.65 -17.55
CA THR A 533 31.93 -24.90 -16.25
C THR A 533 32.28 -23.79 -15.25
N GLN A 534 31.33 -23.36 -14.43
CA GLN A 534 31.51 -22.27 -13.46
C GLN A 534 30.68 -22.49 -12.21
N SER A 535 31.28 -22.30 -11.03
CA SER A 535 30.56 -22.23 -9.76
C SER A 535 30.31 -20.77 -9.39
N ILE A 536 29.06 -20.45 -9.09
CA ILE A 536 28.62 -19.17 -8.53
C ILE A 536 28.59 -19.36 -7.02
N THR A 537 29.41 -18.61 -6.29
CA THR A 537 29.64 -18.75 -4.83
C THR A 537 29.35 -17.45 -4.09
N GLY A 538 29.38 -17.46 -2.75
CA GLY A 538 29.15 -16.28 -1.92
C GLY A 538 27.68 -16.01 -1.59
N LEU A 539 26.80 -17.00 -1.75
CA LEU A 539 25.40 -16.88 -1.32
C LEU A 539 25.27 -16.98 0.21
N GLY A 540 26.16 -17.72 0.87
CA GLY A 540 26.11 -18.03 2.30
C GLY A 540 25.15 -19.17 2.65
N PHE A 541 24.58 -19.86 1.65
CA PHE A 541 23.65 -20.97 1.80
C PHE A 541 23.59 -21.84 0.55
N GLN A 542 23.04 -23.05 0.70
CA GLN A 542 22.63 -23.89 -0.43
C GLN A 542 21.25 -23.46 -0.92
N PRO A 543 21.12 -22.96 -2.16
CA PRO A 543 19.82 -22.61 -2.71
C PRO A 543 19.04 -23.86 -3.10
N ASP A 544 17.71 -23.76 -2.97
CA ASP A 544 16.75 -24.75 -3.44
C ASP A 544 16.00 -24.28 -4.68
N TRP A 545 16.06 -22.98 -4.99
CA TRP A 545 15.45 -22.39 -6.17
C TRP A 545 16.37 -21.30 -6.72
N VAL A 546 16.56 -21.28 -8.03
CA VAL A 546 17.35 -20.25 -8.72
C VAL A 546 16.65 -19.84 -10.02
N MET A 547 16.45 -18.54 -10.19
CA MET A 547 16.05 -17.93 -11.46
C MET A 547 17.19 -17.12 -12.05
N ILE A 548 17.48 -17.33 -13.34
CA ILE A 548 18.61 -16.72 -14.05
C ILE A 548 18.13 -16.00 -15.30
N LYS A 549 18.67 -14.79 -15.54
CA LYS A 549 18.39 -13.99 -16.74
C LYS A 549 19.66 -13.35 -17.29
N GLY A 550 19.90 -13.53 -18.59
CA GLY A 550 20.95 -12.80 -19.30
C GLY A 550 20.56 -11.34 -19.53
N VAL A 551 21.45 -10.41 -19.19
CA VAL A 551 21.19 -8.95 -19.27
C VAL A 551 22.12 -8.21 -20.24
N SER A 552 23.05 -8.92 -20.88
CA SER A 552 23.87 -8.38 -21.97
C SER A 552 23.17 -8.50 -23.32
N SER A 553 23.37 -7.52 -24.21
CA SER A 553 22.74 -7.50 -25.55
C SER A 553 23.09 -8.71 -26.43
N GLY A 554 24.30 -9.28 -26.30
CA GLY A 554 24.72 -10.50 -27.00
C GLY A 554 24.43 -11.81 -26.25
N GLY A 555 24.08 -11.71 -24.97
CA GLY A 555 23.81 -12.84 -24.07
C GLY A 555 22.35 -12.92 -23.62
N SER A 556 21.45 -12.28 -24.34
CA SER A 556 20.03 -12.13 -23.98
C SER A 556 19.32 -13.49 -23.99
N GLY A 557 19.34 -14.18 -22.86
CA GLY A 557 18.53 -15.37 -22.59
C GLY A 557 17.15 -15.00 -22.05
N GLY A 558 16.25 -15.99 -22.01
CA GLY A 558 14.99 -15.91 -21.25
C GLY A 558 15.22 -16.00 -19.73
N TRP A 559 14.13 -16.14 -18.99
CA TRP A 559 14.11 -16.25 -17.53
C TRP A 559 14.03 -17.71 -17.12
N TYR A 560 15.17 -18.37 -16.88
CA TYR A 560 15.23 -19.79 -16.55
C TYR A 560 15.04 -20.01 -15.06
N ILE A 561 14.17 -20.96 -14.68
CA ILE A 561 13.87 -21.30 -13.28
C ILE A 561 14.21 -22.77 -13.01
N PHE A 562 15.09 -23.01 -12.05
CA PHE A 562 15.49 -24.31 -11.53
C PHE A 562 15.12 -24.44 -10.05
N ASP A 563 14.83 -25.66 -9.59
CA ASP A 563 14.74 -25.96 -8.15
C ASP A 563 15.14 -27.39 -7.80
N SER A 564 15.50 -27.59 -6.54
CA SER A 564 15.97 -28.85 -5.99
C SER A 564 14.87 -29.92 -5.90
N VAL A 565 13.60 -29.51 -5.83
CA VAL A 565 12.43 -30.41 -5.73
C VAL A 565 12.18 -31.14 -7.06
N ARG A 566 12.26 -30.42 -8.19
CA ARG A 566 12.10 -31.02 -9.52
C ARG A 566 13.37 -31.73 -9.96
N GLY A 567 14.53 -31.21 -9.56
CA GLY A 567 15.83 -31.82 -9.80
C GLY A 567 16.79 -30.90 -10.53
N VAL A 568 18.06 -31.28 -10.52
CA VAL A 568 19.11 -30.57 -11.24
C VAL A 568 18.90 -30.75 -12.76
N GLN A 569 19.08 -29.69 -13.54
CA GLN A 569 18.86 -29.59 -15.01
C GLN A 569 17.41 -29.42 -15.46
N ASP A 570 16.40 -29.75 -14.66
CA ASP A 570 15.01 -29.48 -15.02
C ASP A 570 14.69 -27.99 -14.87
N TYR A 571 14.16 -27.39 -15.93
CA TYR A 571 13.89 -25.96 -15.97
C TYR A 571 12.56 -25.60 -16.61
N LEU A 572 12.03 -24.48 -16.13
CA LEU A 572 10.92 -23.75 -16.71
C LEU A 572 11.38 -22.36 -17.13
N ARG A 573 10.58 -21.67 -17.94
CA ARG A 573 10.87 -20.30 -18.38
C ARG A 573 9.73 -19.36 -18.06
N ALA A 574 9.99 -18.32 -17.26
CA ALA A 574 8.96 -17.37 -16.84
C ALA A 574 8.36 -16.60 -18.02
N ASN A 575 9.16 -16.31 -19.04
CA ASN A 575 8.76 -15.54 -20.21
C ASN A 575 8.05 -16.35 -21.30
N LEU A 576 7.81 -17.66 -21.11
CA LEU A 576 7.25 -18.54 -22.13
C LEU A 576 6.21 -19.48 -21.53
N ASN A 577 5.28 -19.93 -22.38
CA ASN A 577 4.25 -20.90 -21.99
C ASN A 577 4.70 -22.36 -22.11
N ASN A 578 5.94 -22.64 -22.54
CA ASN A 578 6.43 -24.01 -22.70
C ASN A 578 6.29 -24.86 -21.42
N ALA A 579 6.07 -26.16 -21.62
CA ALA A 579 6.21 -27.17 -20.57
C ALA A 579 7.66 -27.25 -20.05
N GLU A 580 7.86 -28.00 -18.98
CA GLU A 580 9.18 -28.29 -18.42
C GLU A 580 10.10 -28.91 -19.47
N SER A 581 11.37 -28.54 -19.40
CA SER A 581 12.42 -29.11 -20.25
C SER A 581 13.56 -29.55 -19.35
N THR A 582 14.14 -30.70 -19.67
CA THR A 582 15.37 -31.17 -19.04
C THR A 582 16.55 -30.68 -19.85
N GLY A 583 17.40 -29.86 -19.25
CA GLY A 583 18.63 -29.37 -19.87
C GLY A 583 19.67 -30.48 -20.05
N ALA A 584 20.62 -30.28 -20.96
CA ALA A 584 21.85 -31.07 -20.97
C ALA A 584 22.75 -30.67 -19.79
N SER A 585 23.84 -31.41 -19.54
CA SER A 585 24.85 -31.06 -18.52
C SER A 585 25.52 -29.68 -18.70
N ALA A 586 25.18 -28.95 -19.78
CA ALA A 586 25.58 -27.59 -20.04
C ALA A 586 24.80 -26.54 -19.22
N THR A 587 23.63 -26.85 -18.66
CA THR A 587 22.79 -25.89 -17.90
C THR A 587 23.16 -25.83 -16.41
N LEU A 588 22.21 -25.92 -15.47
CA LEU A 588 22.52 -26.05 -14.04
C LEU A 588 23.04 -27.46 -13.75
N THR A 589 24.17 -27.56 -13.06
CA THR A 589 24.86 -28.83 -12.78
C THR A 589 24.83 -29.25 -11.33
N SER A 590 24.61 -28.32 -10.39
CA SER A 590 24.41 -28.62 -8.97
C SER A 590 23.91 -27.41 -8.19
N PHE A 591 23.23 -27.70 -7.06
CA PHE A 591 23.00 -26.77 -5.96
C PHE A 591 24.07 -27.04 -4.90
N ASP A 592 24.95 -26.07 -4.66
CA ASP A 592 26.16 -26.19 -3.83
C ASP A 592 25.94 -25.55 -2.46
N SER A 593 26.75 -25.91 -1.45
CA SER A 593 26.57 -25.42 -0.07
C SER A 593 26.64 -23.89 0.11
N ASP A 594 27.25 -23.19 -0.86
CA ASP A 594 27.45 -21.74 -0.86
C ASP A 594 27.02 -21.12 -2.21
N GLY A 595 26.15 -21.81 -2.97
CA GLY A 595 25.74 -21.33 -4.29
C GLY A 595 25.27 -22.40 -5.25
N PHE A 596 25.67 -22.28 -6.51
CA PHE A 596 25.26 -23.23 -7.55
C PHE A 596 26.28 -23.27 -8.69
N SER A 597 26.33 -24.38 -9.41
CA SER A 597 27.26 -24.55 -10.52
C SER A 597 26.56 -24.70 -11.86
N LEU A 598 27.12 -24.06 -12.88
CA LEU A 598 26.65 -24.04 -14.26
C LEU A 598 27.64 -24.78 -15.17
N GLY A 599 27.11 -25.38 -16.24
CA GLY A 599 27.87 -25.85 -17.37
C GLY A 599 28.16 -24.72 -18.36
N ASN A 600 28.41 -25.07 -19.62
CA ASN A 600 28.82 -24.15 -20.68
C ASN A 600 27.67 -23.64 -21.57
N ASP A 601 26.43 -23.65 -21.10
CA ASP A 601 25.27 -23.17 -21.88
C ASP A 601 25.40 -21.67 -22.22
N GLY A 602 25.18 -21.32 -23.49
CA GLY A 602 25.37 -19.95 -23.97
C GLY A 602 24.33 -18.93 -23.46
N TYR A 603 23.16 -19.40 -23.01
CA TYR A 603 22.09 -18.55 -22.46
C TYR A 603 22.14 -18.40 -20.94
N LEU A 604 22.99 -19.18 -20.26
CA LEU A 604 23.16 -19.15 -18.81
C LEU A 604 24.60 -18.85 -18.38
N ASN A 605 25.59 -19.13 -19.22
CA ASN A 605 27.01 -19.00 -18.90
C ASN A 605 27.87 -18.72 -20.15
N GLY A 606 27.35 -17.94 -21.10
CA GLY A 606 28.10 -17.50 -22.27
C GLY A 606 29.28 -16.61 -21.87
N ASN A 607 30.43 -16.82 -22.53
CA ASN A 607 31.66 -16.07 -22.23
C ASN A 607 31.44 -14.56 -22.34
N THR A 608 31.92 -13.81 -21.35
CA THR A 608 31.84 -12.34 -21.20
C THR A 608 30.44 -11.74 -21.04
N TYR A 609 29.38 -12.54 -21.11
CA TYR A 609 28.02 -12.05 -20.88
C TYR A 609 27.70 -11.96 -19.39
N THR A 610 26.91 -10.95 -19.03
CA THR A 610 26.46 -10.75 -17.65
C THR A 610 25.05 -11.31 -17.47
N TYR A 611 24.85 -11.95 -16.33
CA TYR A 611 23.61 -12.56 -15.90
C TYR A 611 23.23 -12.03 -14.53
N ILE A 612 21.94 -11.83 -14.30
CA ILE A 612 21.39 -11.65 -12.96
C ILE A 612 20.76 -12.96 -12.50
N TYR A 613 20.71 -13.15 -11.19
CA TYR A 613 20.00 -14.26 -10.57
C TYR A 613 19.25 -13.84 -9.31
N ALA A 614 18.20 -14.58 -9.01
CA ALA A 614 17.56 -14.62 -7.70
C ALA A 614 17.62 -16.07 -7.19
N ALA A 615 18.11 -16.27 -5.98
CA ALA A 615 18.27 -17.58 -5.37
C ALA A 615 17.60 -17.61 -4.00
N PHE A 616 16.86 -18.68 -3.71
CA PHE A 616 16.12 -18.87 -2.46
C PHE A 616 16.38 -20.26 -1.89
N LYS A 617 16.41 -20.34 -0.57
CA LYS A 617 16.44 -21.59 0.19
C LYS A 617 15.03 -21.92 0.70
N ILE A 618 14.66 -23.20 0.67
CA ILE A 618 13.45 -23.69 1.35
C ILE A 618 13.78 -23.82 2.85
N ASN A 619 12.97 -23.20 3.72
CA ASN A 619 13.21 -23.16 5.17
C ASN A 619 12.09 -23.77 5.99
#